data_AF-A0A1Q7TZI1-F1
#
_entry.id   AF-A0A1Q7TZI1-F1
#
_cell.length_a   1.000
_cell.length_b   1.000
_cell.length_c   1.000
_cell.angle_alpha   90.00
_cell.angle_beta   90.00
_cell.angle_gamma   90.00
#
_symmetry.space_group_name_H-M   'P 1'
#
loop_
_entity.id
_entity.type
_entity.pdbx_description
1 polymer ?
#
loop_
_entity_poly.entity_id
_entity_poly.type
_entity_poly.pdbx_seq_one_letter_code
_entity_poly.pdbx_strand_id
1 'polypeptide(L)' 'MHVPPEAGFEIVTGDAGGNRAFAAFASQLYEIDLHAGAATPLGTIGGPSSVIVGLTSAGPASTRGAP' A
#
# COMPACT_ATOMS: atom_id res chain seq x y z
N MET A 1 7.09 27.27 1.29
CA MET A 1 6.57 26.16 2.12
C MET A 1 7.01 24.86 1.46
N HIS A 2 7.88 24.09 2.11
CA HIS A 2 8.22 22.74 1.67
C HIS A 2 7.14 21.82 2.25
N VAL A 3 6.20 21.39 1.43
CA VAL A 3 5.28 20.32 1.83
C VAL A 3 6.09 19.04 1.72
N PRO A 4 6.33 18.30 2.82
CA PRO A 4 7.04 17.03 2.71
C PRO A 4 6.25 16.13 1.75
N PRO A 5 6.94 15.38 0.89
CA PRO A 5 6.28 14.52 -0.09
C PRO A 5 5.37 13.52 0.63
N GLU A 6 4.09 13.52 0.25
CA GLU A 6 3.07 12.68 0.86
C GLU A 6 3.39 11.20 0.62
N ALA A 7 3.18 10.38 1.65
CA ALA A 7 3.38 8.95 1.60
C ALA A 7 2.17 8.27 2.25
N GLY A 8 1.78 7.14 1.69
CA GLY A 8 0.71 6.31 2.22
C GLY A 8 1.27 4.97 2.63
N PHE A 9 0.68 4.42 3.69
CA PHE A 9 1.10 3.16 4.28
C PHE A 9 -0.14 2.32 4.58
N GLU A 10 -0.07 1.04 4.25
CA GLU A 10 -1.17 0.11 4.45
C GLU A 10 -0.63 -1.23 4.98
N ILE A 11 -1.39 -1.87 5.87
CA ILE A 11 -1.10 -3.23 6.35
C ILE A 11 -2.21 -4.14 5.84
N VAL A 12 -1.82 -5.21 5.15
CA VAL A 12 -2.74 -6.24 4.67
C VAL A 12 -2.48 -7.52 5.45
N THR A 13 -3.52 -8.05 6.08
CA THR A 13 -3.48 -9.37 6.73
C THR A 13 -3.91 -10.42 5.72
N GLY A 14 -3.03 -11.37 5.41
CA GLY A 14 -3.36 -12.50 4.54
C GLY A 14 -4.19 -13.57 5.26
N ASP A 15 -4.76 -14.51 4.50
CA ASP A 15 -5.63 -15.57 5.01
C ASP A 15 -4.97 -16.47 6.06
N ALA A 16 -3.63 -16.59 6.02
CA ALA A 16 -2.84 -17.32 7.01
C ALA A 16 -2.58 -16.53 8.31
N GLY A 17 -3.14 -15.33 8.45
CA GLY A 17 -2.98 -14.44 9.61
C GLY A 17 -1.68 -13.62 9.62
N GLY A 18 -0.83 -13.78 8.61
CA GLY A 18 0.41 -13.01 8.46
C GLY A 18 0.15 -11.59 7.97
N ASN A 19 0.68 -10.60 8.68
CA ASN A 19 0.62 -9.20 8.27
C ASN A 19 1.75 -8.88 7.28
N ARG A 20 1.40 -8.18 6.21
CA ARG A 20 2.34 -7.56 5.27
C ARG A 20 2.10 -6.08 5.22
N ALA A 21 3.15 -5.29 5.06
CA ALA A 21 3.06 -3.85 5.03
C ALA A 21 3.60 -3.28 3.72
N PHE A 22 2.90 -2.27 3.20
CA PHE A 22 3.24 -1.61 1.96
C PHE A 22 3.28 -0.10 2.13
N ALA A 23 4.20 0.56 1.45
CA ALA A 23 4.27 2.01 1.38
C ALA A 23 4.30 2.49 -0.07
N ALA A 24 3.62 3.59 -0.34
CA ALA A 24 3.65 4.30 -1.61
C ALA A 24 4.26 5.69 -1.39
N PHE A 25 5.32 6.00 -2.13
CA PHE A 25 6.00 7.27 -2.07
C PHE A 25 6.57 7.63 -3.44
N ALA A 26 6.27 8.83 -3.95
CA ALA A 26 6.78 9.32 -5.22
C ALA A 26 6.62 8.32 -6.39
N SER A 27 5.46 7.66 -6.48
CA SER A 27 5.19 6.63 -7.49
C SER A 27 6.08 5.38 -7.41
N GLN A 28 6.73 5.13 -6.27
CA GLN A 28 7.43 3.89 -5.97
C GLN A 28 6.66 3.12 -4.89
N LEU A 29 6.44 1.83 -5.14
CA LEU A 29 5.90 0.89 -4.18
C LEU A 29 7.03 0.21 -3.42
N TYR A 30 6.84 0.07 -2.11
CA TYR A 30 7.75 -0.62 -1.22
C TYR A 30 7.01 -1.69 -0.42
N GLU A 31 7.66 -2.80 -0.16
CA GLU A 31 7.31 -3.72 0.93
C GLU A 31 8.11 -3.32 2.18
N ILE A 32 7.44 -3.28 3.32
CA ILE A 32 8.04 -2.93 4.60
C ILE A 32 8.18 -4.19 5.45
N ASP A 33 9.41 -4.51 5.82
CA ASP A 33 9.68 -5.49 6.86
C ASP A 33 9.16 -4.94 8.20
N LEU A 34 8.10 -5.56 8.74
CA LEU A 34 7.46 -5.13 9.97
C LEU A 34 8.30 -5.37 11.23
N HIS A 35 9.34 -6.21 11.16
CA HIS A 35 10.27 -6.45 12.28
C HIS A 35 11.44 -5.48 12.26
N ALA A 36 12.03 -5.25 11.08
CA ALA A 36 13.22 -4.41 10.94
C ALA A 36 12.93 -2.93 10.59
N GLY A 37 11.72 -2.64 10.10
CA GLY A 37 11.36 -1.33 9.54
C GLY A 37 12.03 -1.04 8.18
N ALA A 38 12.64 -2.05 7.56
CA ALA A 38 13.35 -1.88 6.29
C ALA A 38 12.37 -1.82 5.11
N ALA A 39 12.58 -0.87 4.19
CA ALA A 39 11.79 -0.71 2.98
C ALA A 39 12.51 -1.33 1.77
N THR A 40 11.84 -2.23 1.06
CA THR A 40 12.35 -2.85 -0.16
C THR A 40 11.53 -2.38 -1.37
N PRO A 41 12.13 -1.76 -2.40
CA PRO A 41 11.40 -1.30 -3.57
C PRO A 41 10.87 -2.49 -4.39
N LEU A 42 9.57 -2.48 -4.68
CA LEU A 42 8.92 -3.51 -5.52
C LEU A 42 8.76 -3.05 -6.97
N GLY A 43 8.56 -1.76 -7.21
CA GLY A 43 8.47 -1.18 -8.54
C GLY A 43 7.70 0.13 -8.58
N THR A 44 7.66 0.74 -9.76
CA THR A 44 6.92 1.98 -10.00
C THR A 44 5.42 1.69 -10.07
N ILE A 45 4.61 2.57 -9.47
CA ILE A 45 3.14 2.54 -9.51
C ILE A 45 2.58 3.83 -10.11
N GLY A 46 1.46 3.72 -10.82
CA GLY A 46 0.87 4.85 -11.56
C GLY A 46 1.46 5.03 -12.96
N GLY A 47 1.01 6.08 -13.64
CA GLY A 47 1.44 6.45 -14.99
C GLY A 47 2.31 7.72 -15.00
N PRO A 48 2.84 8.12 -16.18
CA PRO A 48 3.79 9.22 -16.32
C PRO A 48 3.27 10.60 -15.86
N SER A 49 1.95 10.76 -15.73
CA SER A 49 1.30 11.99 -15.32
C SER A 49 0.68 11.94 -13.91
N SER A 50 0.92 10.87 -13.14
CA SER A 50 0.33 10.70 -11.81
C SER A 50 1.40 10.41 -10.76
N VAL A 51 1.39 11.20 -9.69
CA VAL A 51 2.18 10.92 -8.49
C VAL A 51 1.28 10.17 -7.53
N ILE A 52 1.50 8.87 -7.37
CA ILE A 52 0.75 8.07 -6.41
C ILE A 52 1.45 8.17 -5.06
N VAL A 53 0.72 8.68 -4.07
CA VAL A 53 1.19 8.93 -2.71
C VAL A 53 0.43 8.11 -1.67
N GLY A 54 -0.43 7.17 -2.10
CA GLY A 54 -1.19 6.34 -1.18
C GLY A 54 -1.90 5.18 -1.86
N LEU A 55 -2.20 4.16 -1.05
CA LEU A 55 -2.88 2.94 -1.42
C LEU A 55 -3.90 2.60 -0.34
N THR A 56 -4.99 1.95 -0.73
CA THR A 56 -5.96 1.35 0.19
C THR A 56 -6.17 -0.09 -0.24
N SER A 57 -6.24 -1.00 0.71
CA SER A 57 -6.65 -2.37 0.43
C SER A 57 -8.17 -2.43 0.27
N ALA A 58 -8.66 -3.32 -0.59
CA ALA A 58 -10.08 -3.59 -0.76
C ALA A 58 -10.34 -5.09 -0.54
N GLY A 59 -11.27 -5.40 0.36
CA GLY A 59 -11.73 -6.77 0.60
C GLY A 59 -12.84 -7.18 -0.39
N PRO A 60 -13.15 -8.49 -0.47
CA PRO A 60 -14.28 -8.95 -1.26
C PRO A 60 -15.58 -8.31 -0.76
N ALA A 61 -16.40 -7.83 -1.70
CA ALA A 61 -17.74 -7.38 -1.38
C ALA A 61 -18.51 -8.56 -0.79
N SER A 62 -18.99 -8.43 0.45
CA SER A 62 -19.92 -9.41 1.00
C SER A 62 -21.22 -9.31 0.20
N THR A 63 -21.42 -10.21 -0.77
CA THR A 63 -22.73 -10.37 -1.42
C THR A 63 -23.65 -11.03 -0.39
N ARG A 64 -24.24 -10.21 0.50
CA ARG A 64 -25.34 -10.68 1.35
C ARG A 64 -26.42 -11.20 0.39
N GLY A 65 -26.73 -12.48 0.49
CA GLY A 65 -27.61 -13.20 -0.43
C GLY A 65 -28.88 -12.41 -0.76
N ALA A 66 -29.21 -12.38 -2.05
CA ALA A 66 -30.48 -11.86 -2.53
C ALA A 66 -31.65 -12.64 -1.87
N PRO A 67 -32.76 -11.96 -1.55
CA PRO A 67 -33.90 -12.55 -0.85
C PRO A 67 -34.60 -13.66 -1.65
#